data_AF-A0A3M1VP09-F1
#
_entry.id   AF-A0A3M1VP09-F1
#
_cell.length_a   1.000
_cell.length_b   1.000
_cell.length_c   1.000
_cell.angle_alpha   90.00
_cell.angle_beta   90.00
_cell.angle_gamma   90.00
#
_symmetry.space_group_name_H-M   'P 1'
#
loop_
_entity.id
_entity.type
_entity.pdbx_description
1 polymer ?
#
loop_
_entity_poly.entity_id
_entity_poly.type
_entity_poly.pdbx_seq_one_letter_code
_entity_poly.pdbx_strand_id
1 'polypeptide(L)'
;MLIFAATVLMSLVTAYLLLRPLLAEVPESRFGNTNSALGDLHAKKERLIQVLKDLELDYNTDKLEEQDYIQTKRAISVELAKVLTRLENLDN
;
A
#
# COMPACT_ATOMS: atom_id res chain seq x y z
N MET A 1 29.45 -23.52 -6.10
CA MET A 1 29.43 -22.76 -4.83
C MET A 1 29.36 -21.25 -5.05
N LEU A 2 30.24 -20.63 -5.85
CA LEU A 2 30.24 -19.18 -6.13
C LEU A 2 28.91 -18.63 -6.67
N ILE A 3 28.26 -19.34 -7.60
CA ILE A 3 26.98 -18.90 -8.20
C ILE A 3 25.85 -18.88 -7.16
N PHE A 4 25.83 -19.87 -6.25
CA PHE A 4 24.83 -19.95 -5.19
C PHE A 4 25.02 -18.85 -4.14
N ALA A 5 26.26 -18.48 -3.85
CA ALA A 5 26.56 -17.35 -2.98
C ALA A 5 26.11 -16.02 -3.60
N ALA A 6 26.28 -15.85 -4.92
CA ALA A 6 25.88 -14.64 -5.64
C ALA A 6 24.35 -14.45 -5.66
N THR A 7 23.58 -15.52 -5.87
CA THR A 7 22.11 -15.43 -5.87
C THR A 7 21.54 -15.10 -4.49
N VAL A 8 22.10 -15.68 -3.42
CA VAL A 8 21.70 -15.37 -2.04
C VAL A 8 22.01 -13.91 -1.69
N LEU A 9 23.17 -13.41 -2.08
CA LEU A 9 23.54 -12.00 -1.91
C LEU A 9 22.59 -11.05 -2.64
N MET A 10 22.23 -11.38 -3.89
CA MET A 10 21.35 -10.54 -4.71
C MET A 10 19.92 -10.50 -4.15
N SER A 11 19.44 -11.63 -3.62
CA SER A 11 18.15 -11.73 -2.92
C SER A 11 18.11 -10.92 -1.62
N LEU A 12 19.19 -10.94 -0.83
CA LEU A 12 19.30 -10.13 0.39
C LEU A 12 19.32 -8.63 0.09
N VAL A 13 20.00 -8.21 -0.98
CA VAL A 13 20.05 -6.80 -1.40
C VAL A 13 18.69 -6.32 -1.88
N THR A 14 17.97 -7.13 -2.67
CA THR A 14 16.62 -6.78 -3.12
C THR A 14 15.63 -6.73 -1.95
N ALA A 15 15.67 -7.70 -1.04
CA ALA A 15 14.86 -7.67 0.17
C ALA A 15 15.16 -6.40 1.01
N TYR A 16 16.44 -6.06 1.20
CA TYR A 16 16.85 -4.85 1.92
C TYR A 16 16.35 -3.56 1.24
N LEU A 17 16.44 -3.47 -0.09
CA LEU A 17 15.96 -2.31 -0.84
C LEU A 17 14.43 -2.17 -0.80
N LEU A 18 13.69 -3.27 -0.72
CA LEU A 18 12.22 -3.28 -0.59
C LEU A 18 11.75 -2.97 0.85
N LEU A 19 12.51 -3.41 1.86
CA LEU A 19 12.25 -3.07 3.27
C LEU A 19 12.63 -1.63 3.63
N ARG A 20 13.60 -1.04 2.93
CA ARG A 20 14.07 0.34 3.17
C ARG A 20 12.95 1.40 3.07
N PRO A 21 12.09 1.46 2.03
CA PRO A 21 10.98 2.42 2.00
C PRO A 21 9.90 2.10 3.04
N LEU A 22 9.71 0.83 3.41
CA LEU A 22 8.74 0.39 4.43
C LEU A 22 9.16 0.81 5.85
N LEU A 23 10.48 0.90 6.11
CA LEU A 23 11.07 1.32 7.39
C LEU A 23 11.38 2.83 7.43
N ALA A 24 11.48 3.49 6.27
CA ALA A 24 11.79 4.92 6.17
C ALA A 24 10.57 5.84 6.34
N GLU A 25 9.36 5.30 6.50
CA GLU A 25 8.12 6.07 6.74
C GLU A 25 7.81 6.28 8.24
N VAL A 26 8.82 6.52 9.06
CA VAL A 26 8.61 7.23 10.32
C VAL A 26 9.49 8.47 10.35
N PRO A 27 9.01 9.61 9.81
CA PRO A 27 9.54 10.89 10.23
C PRO A 27 9.14 11.09 11.69
N GLU A 28 10.06 10.78 12.61
CA GLU A 28 10.07 11.38 13.94
C GLU A 28 10.33 12.88 13.80
N SER A 29 9.29 13.66 13.48
CA SER A 29 9.32 15.09 13.71
C SER A 29 7.92 15.59 14.09
N ARG A 30 7.70 15.58 15.41
CA ARG A 30 7.30 16.76 16.20
C ARG A 30 6.27 17.65 15.51
N PHE A 31 4.98 17.51 15.85
CA PHE A 31 4.01 18.59 16.12
C PHE A 31 2.56 18.05 16.00
N GLY A 32 1.84 18.07 17.12
CA GLY A 32 0.37 18.17 17.12
C GLY A 32 -0.40 16.86 16.91
N ASN A 33 -1.07 16.42 17.96
CA ASN A 33 -1.98 15.27 18.07
C ASN A 33 -3.23 15.33 17.13
N THR A 34 -3.25 16.23 16.14
CA THR A 34 -4.33 16.45 15.17
C THR A 34 -3.88 16.15 13.74
N ASN A 35 -2.59 16.27 13.43
CA ASN A 35 -2.02 15.95 12.11
C ASN A 35 -1.80 14.45 11.88
N SER A 36 -1.78 13.64 12.95
CA SER A 36 -1.64 12.19 12.84
C SER A 36 -2.84 11.55 12.16
N ALA A 37 -4.07 11.94 12.53
CA ALA A 37 -5.28 11.37 11.95
C ALA A 37 -5.41 11.67 10.45
N LEU A 38 -5.06 12.90 10.05
CA LEU A 38 -5.06 13.30 8.65
C LEU A 38 -3.98 12.56 7.86
N GLY A 39 -2.76 12.47 8.41
CA GLY A 39 -1.67 11.67 7.85
C GLY A 39 -2.02 10.18 7.72
N ASP A 40 -2.66 9.61 8.73
CA ASP A 40 -3.11 8.21 8.75
C ASP A 40 -4.18 7.94 7.68
N LEU A 41 -5.11 8.89 7.47
CA LEU A 41 -6.11 8.78 6.41
C LEU A 41 -5.48 8.92 5.02
N HIS A 42 -4.51 9.80 4.84
CA HIS A 42 -3.75 9.92 3.59
C HIS A 42 -2.97 8.63 3.29
N ALA A 43 -2.27 8.09 4.28
CA ALA A 43 -1.57 6.81 4.16
C ALA A 43 -2.55 5.67 3.83
N LYS A 44 -3.72 5.65 4.47
CA LYS A 44 -4.76 4.66 4.19
C LYS A 44 -5.32 4.80 2.77
N LYS A 45 -5.51 6.02 2.27
CA LYS A 45 -5.92 6.28 0.88
C LYS A 45 -4.91 5.68 -0.10
N GLU A 46 -3.63 5.96 0.09
CA GLU A 46 -2.57 5.47 -0.80
C GLU A 46 -2.49 3.94 -0.81
N ARG A 47 -2.58 3.31 0.36
CA ARG A 47 -2.63 1.85 0.47
C ARG A 47 -3.82 1.25 -0.28
N LEU A 48 -5.02 1.80 -0.13
CA LEU A 48 -6.21 1.30 -0.83
C LEU A 48 -6.09 1.45 -2.36
N ILE A 49 -5.49 2.55 -2.83
CA ILE A 49 -5.19 2.75 -4.26
C ILE A 49 -4.19 1.71 -4.75
N GLN A 50 -3.13 1.45 -3.99
CA GLN A 50 -2.13 0.45 -4.34
C GLN A 50 -2.73 -0.96 -4.41
N VAL A 51 -3.54 -1.35 -3.41
CA VAL A 51 -4.23 -2.65 -3.41
C VAL A 51 -5.16 -2.78 -4.62
N LEU A 52 -5.82 -1.69 -5.04
CA LEU A 52 -6.68 -1.72 -6.22
C LEU A 52 -5.89 -1.93 -7.53
N LYS A 53 -4.68 -1.35 -7.62
CA LYS A 53 -3.76 -1.57 -8.75
C LYS A 53 -3.23 -3.00 -8.78
N ASP A 54 -2.86 -3.53 -7.62
CA ASP A 54 -2.38 -4.92 -7.49
C ASP A 54 -3.49 -5.90 -7.86
N LEU A 55 -4.72 -5.65 -7.42
CA LEU A 55 -5.91 -6.43 -7.77
C LEU A 55 -6.18 -6.42 -9.29
N GLU A 56 -6.03 -5.27 -9.94
CA GLU A 56 -6.17 -5.14 -11.39
C GLU A 56 -5.06 -5.90 -12.14
N LEU A 57 -3.83 -5.89 -11.62
CA LEU A 57 -2.73 -6.67 -12.17
C LEU A 57 -2.97 -8.17 -12.03
N ASP A 58 -3.46 -8.63 -10.88
CA ASP A 58 -3.75 -10.04 -10.65
C ASP A 58 -4.90 -10.55 -11.55
N TYR A 59 -5.93 -9.72 -11.78
CA TYR A 59 -6.98 -10.02 -12.76
C TYR A 59 -6.42 -10.08 -14.19
N ASN A 60 -5.64 -9.07 -14.60
CA ASN A 60 -5.05 -9.03 -15.95
C ASN A 60 -4.02 -10.14 -16.22
N THR A 61 -3.55 -10.81 -15.18
CA THR A 61 -2.60 -11.93 -15.27
C THR A 61 -3.28 -13.30 -15.06
N ASP A 62 -4.61 -13.35 -15.13
CA ASP A 62 -5.43 -14.56 -14.94
C ASP A 62 -5.18 -15.29 -13.60
N LYS A 63 -4.70 -14.56 -12.59
CA LYS A 63 -4.51 -15.10 -11.22
C LYS A 63 -5.75 -15.00 -10.36
N LEU A 64 -6.78 -14.28 -10.81
CA LEU A 64 -7.98 -13.99 -10.07
C LEU A 64 -9.21 -14.14 -10.97
N GLU A 65 -10.23 -14.83 -10.48
CA GLU A 65 -11.50 -14.97 -11.19
C GLU A 65 -12.27 -13.64 -11.25
N GLU A 66 -13.00 -13.40 -12.34
CA GLU A 66 -13.73 -12.15 -12.57
C GLU A 66 -14.72 -11.83 -11.43
N GLN A 67 -15.40 -12.85 -10.90
CA GLN A 67 -16.35 -12.67 -9.80
C GLN A 67 -15.66 -12.17 -8.52
N ASP A 68 -14.47 -12.68 -8.22
CA ASP A 68 -13.67 -12.29 -7.05
C ASP A 68 -13.04 -10.91 -7.25
N TYR A 69 -12.60 -10.61 -8.47
CA TYR A 69 -12.15 -9.27 -8.87
C TYR A 69 -13.25 -8.23 -8.64
N ILE A 70 -14.47 -8.47 -9.15
CA ILE A 70 -15.59 -7.53 -9.04
C ILE A 70 -15.97 -7.32 -7.57
N GLN A 71 -16.09 -8.39 -6.78
CA GLN A 71 -16.43 -8.28 -5.36
C GLN A 71 -15.38 -7.49 -4.59
N THR A 72 -14.11 -7.83 -4.77
CA THR A 72 -12.99 -7.22 -4.04
C THR A 72 -12.82 -5.76 -4.44
N LYS A 73 -12.90 -5.44 -5.73
CA LYS A 73 -12.87 -4.07 -6.25
C LYS A 73 -13.99 -3.23 -5.65
N ARG A 74 -15.21 -3.77 -5.56
CA ARG A 74 -16.35 -3.05 -4.96
C ARG A 74 -16.12 -2.78 -3.48
N ALA A 75 -15.62 -3.76 -2.73
CA ALA A 75 -15.32 -3.59 -1.31
C ALA A 75 -14.26 -2.50 -1.05
N ILE A 76 -13.14 -2.55 -1.78
CA ILE A 76 -12.08 -1.54 -1.70
C ILE A 76 -12.60 -0.16 -2.11
N SER A 77 -13.41 -0.07 -3.17
CA SER A 77 -13.97 1.20 -3.63
C SER A 77 -14.88 1.85 -2.59
N VAL A 78 -15.71 1.06 -1.90
CA VAL A 78 -16.55 1.55 -0.80
C VAL A 78 -15.69 2.04 0.37
N GLU A 79 -14.60 1.34 0.68
CA GLU A 79 -13.69 1.76 1.74
C GLU A 79 -12.94 3.04 1.39
N LEU A 80 -12.48 3.17 0.14
CA LEU A 80 -11.82 4.38 -0.37
C LEU A 80 -12.75 5.59 -0.31
N ALA A 81 -14.02 5.43 -0.70
CA ALA A 81 -15.02 6.49 -0.59
C ALA A 81 -15.18 6.97 0.86
N LYS A 82 -15.25 6.04 1.83
CA LYS A 82 -15.33 6.39 3.26
C LYS A 82 -14.09 7.16 3.74
N VAL A 83 -12.90 6.78 3.28
CA VAL A 83 -11.65 7.48 3.63
C VAL A 83 -11.64 8.88 3.04
N LEU A 84 -12.04 9.04 1.79
CA LEU A 84 -12.11 10.34 1.11
C LEU A 84 -13.11 11.29 1.78
N THR A 85 -14.31 10.81 2.14
CA THR A 85 -15.29 11.63 2.87
C THR A 85 -14.76 12.07 4.23
N ARG A 86 -14.01 11.21 4.92
CA ARG A 86 -13.39 11.60 6.20
C ARG A 86 -12.26 12.61 6.00
N LEU A 87 -11.45 12.48 4.95
CA LEU A 87 -10.43 13.48 4.61
C LEU A 87 -11.07 14.85 4.34
N GLU A 88 -12.14 14.89 3.54
CA GLU A 88 -12.88 16.13 3.25
C GLU A 88 -13.45 16.78 4.52
N ASN A 89 -13.93 15.98 5.46
CA ASN A 89 -14.44 16.48 6.75
C ASN A 89 -13.35 16.92 7.73
N LEU A 90 -12.10 16.49 7.54
CA LEU A 90 -10.95 16.87 8.37
C LEU A 90 -10.16 18.05 7.77
N ASP A 91 -10.22 18.25 6.46
CA ASP A 91 -9.59 19.36 5.73
C ASP A 91 -10.40 20.68 5.82
N ASN A 92 -11.72 20.60 6.05
CA ASN A 92 -12.62 21.76 6.27
C ASN A 92 -12.77 22.14 7.75
#